data_AF-A0A497NUR1-F1
#
_entry.id   AF-A0A497NUR1-F1
#
_cell.length_a   1.000
_cell.length_b   1.000
_cell.length_c   1.000
_cell.angle_alpha   90.00
_cell.angle_beta   90.00
_cell.angle_gamma   90.00
#
_symmetry.space_group_name_H-M   'P 1'
#
loop_
_entity.id
_entity.type
_entity.pdbx_description
1 polymer ?
#
loop_
_entity_poly.entity_id
_entity_poly.type
_entity_poly.pdbx_seq_one_letter_code
_entity_poly.pdbx_strand_id
1 'polypeptide(L)'
;MSWSRESNSAIDVAIIAPLIAGHALVLLLPHSLESFNFSLGIYVLGYVVSLAAASTNKEFRHLLIIPVTGFGIGLMAEIVGVNTGIPFGKYKYISLGGPRVLGVPLDVPMMWGLYAYLMYLIASSTVTRRGSVGAVLRIVYASLLMVVLDLAMDPFMVSEVHAWIWLDGLGPKWIGVPASNFIGWFIV
;
A
#
# COMPACT_ATOMS: atom_id res chain seq x y z
N MET A 1 12.09 31.64 8.58
CA MET A 1 11.20 30.81 9.43
C MET A 1 11.85 29.46 9.67
N SER A 2 12.43 29.30 10.86
CA SER A 2 13.09 28.10 11.35
C SER A 2 12.05 27.03 11.70
N TRP A 3 11.99 25.97 10.90
CA TRP A 3 11.33 24.73 11.30
C TRP A 3 12.19 24.07 12.39
N SER A 4 11.90 24.36 13.66
CA SER A 4 12.30 23.51 14.77
C SER A 4 11.57 22.18 14.59
N ARG A 5 12.29 21.16 14.12
CA ARG A 5 11.84 19.76 14.09
C ARG A 5 11.74 19.26 15.53
N GLU A 6 10.70 19.67 16.24
CA GLU A 6 10.08 18.81 17.23
C GLU A 6 8.99 18.05 16.46
N SER A 7 9.38 17.04 15.68
CA SER A 7 8.38 16.06 15.28
C SER A 7 7.89 15.47 16.58
N ASN A 8 6.59 15.57 16.84
CA ASN A 8 6.01 15.03 18.04
C ASN A 8 6.12 13.50 17.88
N SER A 9 7.21 12.91 18.37
CA SER A 9 7.55 11.50 18.15
C SER A 9 6.41 10.57 18.55
N ALA A 10 5.58 11.00 19.51
CA ALA A 10 4.34 10.33 19.91
C ALA A 10 3.29 10.25 18.79
N ILE A 11 3.15 11.28 17.94
CA ILE A 11 2.21 11.29 16.81
C ILE A 11 2.75 10.45 15.65
N ASP A 12 4.06 10.54 15.37
CA ASP A 12 4.71 9.69 14.36
C ASP A 12 4.55 8.20 14.73
N VAL A 13 4.77 7.86 16.01
CA VAL A 13 4.55 6.52 16.56
C VAL A 13 3.06 6.16 16.54
N ALA A 14 2.14 7.06 16.90
CA ALA A 14 0.70 6.78 16.87
C ALA A 14 0.14 6.55 15.46
N ILE A 15 0.76 7.13 14.42
CA ILE A 15 0.38 6.92 13.02
C ILE A 15 0.99 5.62 12.49
N ILE A 16 2.27 5.37 12.78
CA ILE A 16 3.04 4.28 12.15
C ILE A 16 2.92 2.95 12.94
N ALA A 17 2.91 2.99 14.27
CA ALA A 17 2.95 1.78 15.10
C ALA A 17 1.71 0.89 14.99
N PRO A 18 0.46 1.40 14.96
CA PRO A 18 -0.72 0.56 14.76
C PRO A 18 -0.70 -0.17 13.41
N LEU A 19 -0.09 0.46 12.40
CA LEU A 19 0.00 -0.07 11.05
C LEU A 19 1.08 -1.13 10.90
N ILE A 20 2.25 -0.93 11.49
CA ILE A 20 3.31 -1.95 11.57
C ILE A 20 2.84 -3.12 12.45
N ALA A 21 2.16 -2.85 13.56
CA ALA A 21 1.63 -3.88 14.45
C ALA A 21 0.52 -4.68 13.77
N GLY A 22 -0.39 -4.02 13.06
CA GLY A 22 -1.34 -4.68 12.15
C GLY A 22 -0.57 -5.59 11.20
N HIS A 23 0.43 -5.03 10.50
CA HIS A 23 1.25 -5.76 9.54
C HIS A 23 1.87 -7.05 10.01
N ALA A 24 2.64 -6.94 11.09
CA ALA A 24 3.24 -8.07 11.75
C ALA A 24 2.17 -9.08 12.19
N LEU A 25 1.01 -8.63 12.65
CA LEU A 25 -0.04 -9.52 13.14
C LEU A 25 -0.69 -10.37 12.04
N VAL A 26 -0.97 -9.82 10.84
CA VAL A 26 -1.43 -10.64 9.68
C VAL A 26 -0.39 -11.71 9.33
N LEU A 27 0.89 -11.36 9.35
CA LEU A 27 1.97 -12.26 8.96
C LEU A 27 2.24 -13.34 10.01
N LEU A 28 1.93 -13.08 11.28
CA LEU A 28 2.19 -13.98 12.41
C LEU A 28 0.99 -14.85 12.81
N LEU A 29 -0.22 -14.54 12.34
CA LEU A 29 -1.41 -15.32 12.66
C LEU A 29 -1.57 -16.54 11.73
N PRO A 30 -2.08 -17.68 12.26
CA PRO A 30 -2.31 -18.89 11.46
C PRO A 30 -3.16 -18.58 10.22
N HIS A 31 -2.84 -19.17 9.07
CA HIS A 31 -3.48 -18.84 7.78
C HIS A 31 -4.79 -19.62 7.57
N SER A 32 -5.84 -19.27 8.31
CA SER A 32 -7.22 -19.64 7.97
C SER A 32 -7.92 -18.43 7.35
N LEU A 33 -8.96 -18.65 6.54
CA LEU A 33 -9.73 -17.54 5.96
C LEU A 33 -10.38 -16.66 7.04
N GLU A 34 -10.75 -17.22 8.19
CA GLU A 34 -11.31 -16.47 9.32
C GLU A 34 -10.28 -15.57 9.99
N SER A 35 -9.06 -16.08 10.22
CA SER A 35 -7.97 -15.27 10.75
C SER A 35 -7.53 -14.21 9.76
N PHE A 36 -7.51 -14.47 8.45
CA PHE A 36 -7.24 -13.44 7.43
C PHE A 36 -8.26 -12.29 7.49
N ASN A 37 -9.56 -12.59 7.55
CA ASN A 37 -10.61 -11.58 7.64
C ASN A 37 -10.56 -10.79 8.96
N PHE A 38 -10.27 -11.48 10.07
CA PHE A 38 -10.09 -10.83 11.37
C PHE A 38 -8.88 -9.90 11.37
N SER A 39 -7.75 -10.35 10.80
CA SER A 39 -6.55 -9.53 10.69
C SER A 39 -6.74 -8.37 9.72
N LEU A 40 -7.47 -8.56 8.62
CA LEU A 40 -7.89 -7.48 7.71
C LEU A 40 -8.72 -6.43 8.45
N GLY A 41 -9.65 -6.85 9.32
CA GLY A 41 -10.43 -5.94 10.16
C GLY A 41 -9.58 -5.11 11.12
N ILE A 42 -8.58 -5.73 11.77
CA ILE A 42 -7.62 -5.02 12.64
C ILE A 42 -6.81 -4.00 11.83
N TYR A 43 -6.39 -4.37 10.63
CA TYR A 43 -5.68 -3.47 9.71
C TYR A 43 -6.52 -2.27 9.30
N VAL A 44 -7.76 -2.51 8.87
CA VAL A 44 -8.70 -1.46 8.47
C VAL A 44 -9.00 -0.54 9.65
N LEU A 45 -9.13 -1.09 10.86
CA LEU A 45 -9.29 -0.29 12.07
C LEU A 45 -8.05 0.56 12.34
N GLY A 46 -6.85 -0.03 12.28
CA GLY A 46 -5.58 0.69 12.40
C GLY A 46 -5.45 1.81 11.37
N TYR A 47 -5.88 1.56 10.13
CA TYR A 47 -5.94 2.55 9.06
C TYR A 47 -6.86 3.72 9.40
N VAL A 48 -8.10 3.45 9.83
CA VAL A 48 -9.06 4.48 10.20
C VAL A 48 -8.54 5.32 11.36
N VAL A 49 -7.91 4.70 12.37
CA VAL A 49 -7.32 5.40 13.50
C VAL A 49 -6.16 6.30 13.06
N SER A 50 -5.26 5.81 12.21
CA SER A 50 -4.12 6.61 11.71
C SER A 50 -4.59 7.79 10.85
N LEU A 51 -5.60 7.61 10.00
CA LEU A 51 -6.20 8.72 9.23
C LEU A 51 -6.91 9.72 10.15
N ALA A 52 -7.65 9.25 11.15
CA ALA A 52 -8.32 10.12 12.11
C ALA A 52 -7.30 10.95 12.91
N ALA A 53 -6.22 10.35 13.39
CA ALA A 53 -5.12 11.05 14.07
C ALA A 53 -4.42 12.08 13.16
N ALA A 54 -4.18 11.74 11.89
CA ALA A 54 -3.63 12.69 10.93
C ALA A 54 -4.60 13.84 10.60
N SER A 55 -5.92 13.59 10.63
CA SER A 55 -6.94 14.60 10.32
C SER A 55 -7.09 15.69 11.38
N THR A 56 -6.83 15.36 12.65
CA THR A 56 -6.91 16.29 13.77
C THR A 56 -5.66 17.15 13.89
N ASN A 57 -4.55 16.76 13.26
CA ASN A 57 -3.31 17.51 13.25
C ASN A 57 -3.18 18.39 11.98
N LYS A 58 -3.17 19.72 12.15
CA LYS A 58 -3.03 20.68 11.05
C LYS A 58 -1.77 20.47 10.21
N GLU A 59 -0.71 19.95 10.80
CA GLU A 59 0.56 19.69 10.11
C GLU A 59 0.47 18.49 9.16
N PHE A 60 -0.34 17.47 9.48
CA PHE A 60 -0.43 16.23 8.69
C PHE A 60 -1.71 16.13 7.85
N ARG A 61 -2.73 16.95 8.14
CA ARG A 61 -4.02 16.93 7.43
C ARG A 61 -3.89 17.06 5.92
N HIS A 62 -2.94 17.86 5.44
CA HIS A 62 -2.71 18.03 4.00
C HIS A 62 -2.21 16.75 3.33
N LEU A 63 -1.58 15.83 4.07
CA LEU A 63 -1.09 14.56 3.56
C LEU A 63 -2.19 13.50 3.42
N LEU A 64 -3.41 13.74 3.95
CA LEU A 64 -4.57 12.89 3.72
C LEU A 64 -4.98 12.83 2.25
N ILE A 65 -4.49 13.76 1.43
CA ILE A 65 -4.65 13.66 -0.02
C ILE A 65 -4.04 12.36 -0.56
N ILE A 66 -2.90 11.92 -0.01
CA ILE A 66 -2.15 10.75 -0.51
C ILE A 66 -2.96 9.46 -0.40
N PRO A 67 -3.52 9.07 0.77
CA PRO A 67 -4.31 7.84 0.84
C PRO A 67 -5.59 7.90 0.02
N VAL A 68 -6.21 9.08 -0.11
CA VAL A 68 -7.41 9.27 -0.95
C VAL A 68 -7.07 9.13 -2.43
N THR A 69 -6.02 9.80 -2.90
CA THR A 69 -5.58 9.70 -4.30
C THR A 69 -4.98 8.34 -4.61
N GLY A 70 -4.24 7.75 -3.69
CA GLY A 70 -3.65 6.41 -3.84
C GLY A 70 -4.73 5.34 -3.94
N PHE A 71 -5.81 5.44 -3.15
CA PHE A 71 -6.99 4.59 -3.32
C PHE A 71 -7.62 4.76 -4.71
N GLY A 72 -7.88 6.01 -5.11
CA GLY A 72 -8.54 6.30 -6.38
C GLY A 72 -7.72 5.86 -7.59
N ILE A 73 -6.45 6.24 -7.63
CA ILE A 73 -5.51 5.90 -8.71
C ILE A 73 -5.26 4.39 -8.72
N GLY A 74 -5.02 3.77 -7.56
CA GLY A 74 -4.84 2.33 -7.42
C GLY A 74 -6.06 1.56 -7.92
N LEU A 75 -7.28 1.95 -7.52
CA LEU A 75 -8.51 1.32 -8.01
C LEU A 75 -8.64 1.45 -9.53
N MET A 76 -8.33 2.62 -10.11
CA MET A 76 -8.35 2.79 -11.56
C MET A 76 -7.31 1.92 -12.25
N ALA A 77 -6.08 1.87 -11.73
CA ALA A 77 -5.02 1.04 -12.26
C ALA A 77 -5.39 -0.45 -12.22
N GLU A 78 -5.98 -0.92 -11.11
CA GLU A 78 -6.49 -2.28 -10.95
C GLU A 78 -7.61 -2.61 -11.93
N ILE A 79 -8.57 -1.69 -12.11
CA ILE A 79 -9.66 -1.89 -13.07
C ILE A 79 -9.08 -2.01 -14.49
N VAL A 80 -8.15 -1.13 -14.86
CA VAL A 80 -7.48 -1.21 -16.17
C VAL A 80 -6.65 -2.50 -16.26
N GLY A 81 -5.94 -2.88 -15.20
CA GLY A 81 -5.12 -4.08 -15.11
C GLY A 81 -5.92 -5.37 -15.31
N VAL A 82 -7.01 -5.56 -14.57
CA VAL A 82 -7.88 -6.74 -14.69
C VAL A 82 -8.51 -6.84 -16.08
N ASN A 83 -8.88 -5.72 -16.70
CA ASN A 83 -9.57 -5.72 -17.99
C ASN A 83 -8.63 -5.77 -19.20
N THR A 84 -7.41 -5.23 -19.10
CA THR A 84 -6.49 -5.07 -20.24
C THR A 84 -5.18 -5.83 -20.09
N GLY A 85 -4.78 -6.15 -18.86
CA GLY A 85 -3.47 -6.68 -18.51
C GLY A 85 -2.36 -5.63 -18.40
N ILE A 86 -2.67 -4.34 -18.52
CA ILE A 86 -1.71 -3.24 -18.42
C ILE A 86 -2.00 -2.44 -17.13
N PRO A 87 -0.98 -2.06 -16.34
CA PRO A 87 0.46 -2.25 -16.56
C PRO A 87 1.03 -3.57 -16.02
N PHE A 88 0.27 -4.33 -15.24
CA PHE A 88 0.81 -5.38 -14.38
C PHE A 88 1.07 -6.73 -15.06
N GLY A 89 0.37 -7.03 -16.15
CA GLY A 89 0.18 -8.38 -16.69
C GLY A 89 -1.29 -8.81 -16.56
N LYS A 90 -1.66 -9.93 -17.17
CA LYS A 90 -3.02 -10.49 -17.05
C LYS A 90 -3.11 -11.33 -15.78
N TYR A 91 -4.06 -11.02 -14.91
CA TYR A 91 -4.34 -11.76 -13.68
C TYR A 91 -5.83 -11.81 -13.40
N LYS A 92 -6.22 -12.70 -12.48
CA LYS A 92 -7.61 -12.83 -12.03
C LYS A 92 -7.65 -13.06 -10.52
N TYR A 93 -8.44 -12.26 -9.82
CA TYR A 93 -8.78 -12.51 -8.42
C TYR A 93 -9.66 -13.75 -8.27
N ILE A 94 -9.34 -14.64 -7.32
CA ILE A 94 -10.05 -15.91 -7.14
C ILE A 94 -10.58 -16.17 -5.72
N SER A 95 -9.96 -15.66 -4.64
CA SER A 95 -10.36 -16.00 -3.26
C SER A 95 -10.78 -14.82 -2.37
N LEU A 96 -10.60 -13.57 -2.83
CA LEU A 96 -11.00 -12.38 -2.06
C LEU A 96 -12.52 -12.21 -2.04
N GLY A 97 -13.12 -12.29 -0.85
CA GLY A 97 -14.57 -12.26 -0.60
C GLY A 97 -15.19 -10.89 -0.34
N GLY A 98 -14.39 -9.82 -0.27
CA GLY A 98 -14.87 -8.47 -0.01
C GLY A 98 -15.69 -7.86 -1.16
N PRO A 99 -16.33 -6.69 -0.95
CA PRO A 99 -17.06 -5.98 -1.97
C PRO A 99 -16.19 -5.66 -3.18
N ARG A 100 -16.78 -5.71 -4.38
CA ARG A 100 -16.05 -5.49 -5.64
C ARG A 100 -16.59 -4.30 -6.42
N VAL A 101 -15.69 -3.58 -7.07
CA VAL A 101 -16.02 -2.57 -8.08
C VAL A 101 -15.40 -2.99 -9.39
N LEU A 102 -16.24 -3.21 -10.41
CA LEU A 102 -15.83 -3.63 -11.76
C LEU A 102 -14.85 -4.84 -11.76
N GLY A 103 -15.08 -5.79 -10.84
CA GLY A 103 -14.27 -7.01 -10.71
C GLY A 103 -13.11 -6.92 -9.71
N VAL A 104 -12.74 -5.72 -9.27
CA VAL A 104 -11.65 -5.47 -8.32
C VAL A 104 -12.18 -5.48 -6.88
N PRO A 105 -11.66 -6.33 -5.97
CA PRO A 105 -11.97 -6.28 -4.55
C PRO A 105 -11.50 -4.97 -3.93
N LEU A 106 -12.37 -4.27 -3.21
CA LEU A 106 -12.08 -2.95 -2.64
C LEU A 106 -10.98 -2.97 -1.56
N ASP A 107 -10.75 -4.13 -0.95
CA ASP A 107 -9.69 -4.30 0.05
C ASP A 107 -8.31 -3.96 -0.53
N VAL A 108 -8.08 -4.31 -1.80
CA VAL A 108 -6.77 -4.12 -2.47
C VAL A 108 -6.41 -2.64 -2.67
N PRO A 109 -7.21 -1.81 -3.37
CA PRO A 109 -6.91 -0.38 -3.54
C PRO A 109 -6.97 0.39 -2.21
N MET A 110 -7.75 -0.08 -1.23
CA MET A 110 -7.73 0.50 0.12
C MET A 110 -6.36 0.35 0.77
N MET A 111 -5.74 -0.81 0.62
CA MET A 111 -4.37 -1.05 1.06
C MET A 111 -3.37 -0.21 0.28
N TRP A 112 -3.51 -0.07 -1.04
CA TRP A 112 -2.60 0.78 -1.83
C TRP A 112 -2.58 2.24 -1.38
N GLY A 113 -3.74 2.84 -1.12
CA GLY A 113 -3.81 4.20 -0.58
C GLY A 113 -3.10 4.33 0.76
N LEU A 114 -3.31 3.35 1.65
CA LEU A 114 -2.67 3.30 2.95
C LEU A 114 -1.15 3.17 2.87
N TYR A 115 -0.65 2.22 2.08
CA TYR A 115 0.78 2.00 1.94
C TYR A 115 1.47 3.19 1.29
N ALA A 116 0.85 3.78 0.27
CA ALA A 116 1.39 4.99 -0.35
C ALA A 116 1.58 6.10 0.69
N TYR A 117 0.62 6.27 1.59
CA TYR A 117 0.72 7.21 2.70
C TYR A 117 1.88 6.88 3.65
N LEU A 118 1.98 5.63 4.10
CA LEU A 118 3.04 5.17 5.01
C LEU A 118 4.43 5.32 4.40
N MET A 119 4.62 4.82 3.18
CA MET A 119 5.89 4.87 2.49
C MET A 119 6.32 6.31 2.22
N TYR A 120 5.36 7.21 1.96
CA TYR A 120 5.66 8.63 1.83
C TYR A 120 6.08 9.29 3.15
N LEU A 121 5.48 8.90 4.28
CA LEU A 121 5.92 9.38 5.61
C LEU A 121 7.34 8.91 5.93
N ILE A 122 7.64 7.63 5.70
CA ILE A 122 8.98 7.06 5.88
C ILE A 122 9.99 7.75 4.94
N ALA A 123 9.61 7.96 3.68
CA ALA A 123 10.46 8.68 2.74
C ALA A 123 10.70 10.13 3.17
N SER A 124 9.70 10.79 3.75
CA SER A 124 9.79 12.17 4.23
C SER A 124 10.61 12.35 5.50
N SER A 125 10.65 11.34 6.38
CA SER A 125 11.54 11.34 7.54
C SER A 125 13.00 11.08 7.14
N THR A 126 13.21 10.26 6.10
CA THR A 126 14.55 9.87 5.62
C THR A 126 15.19 10.91 4.70
N VAL A 127 14.44 11.45 3.74
CA VAL A 127 14.93 12.41 2.75
C VAL A 127 14.85 13.83 3.32
N THR A 128 16.00 14.34 3.78
CA THR A 128 16.09 15.68 4.40
C THR A 128 16.22 16.82 3.39
N ARG A 129 16.51 16.51 2.12
CA ARG A 129 16.68 17.52 1.05
C ARG A 129 15.39 18.33 0.85
N ARG A 130 15.54 19.65 0.71
CA ARG A 130 14.45 20.61 0.52
C ARG A 130 14.27 21.00 -0.95
N GLY A 131 13.19 21.71 -1.24
CA GLY A 131 12.85 22.18 -2.59
C GLY A 131 12.34 21.07 -3.51
N SER A 132 12.21 21.37 -4.80
CA SER A 132 11.67 20.45 -5.82
C SER A 132 12.42 19.13 -5.88
N VAL A 133 13.76 19.17 -5.85
CA VAL A 133 14.60 17.96 -5.84
C VAL A 133 14.30 17.08 -4.64
N GLY A 134 14.10 17.69 -3.46
CA GLY A 134 13.73 16.97 -2.25
C GLY A 134 12.35 16.32 -2.32
N ALA A 135 11.40 16.93 -3.03
CA ALA A 135 10.09 16.35 -3.26
C ALA A 135 10.16 15.15 -4.21
N VAL A 136 10.89 15.26 -5.32
CA VAL A 136 11.08 14.15 -6.27
C VAL A 136 11.75 12.96 -5.60
N LEU A 137 12.80 13.20 -4.81
CA LEU A 137 13.49 12.13 -4.09
C LEU A 137 12.57 11.40 -3.10
N ARG A 138 11.66 12.11 -2.42
CA ARG A 138 10.66 11.49 -1.54
C ARG A 138 9.69 10.62 -2.30
N ILE A 139 9.18 11.09 -3.44
CA ILE A 139 8.25 10.33 -4.28
C ILE A 139 8.93 9.06 -4.78
N VAL A 140 10.11 9.19 -5.41
CA VAL A 140 10.85 8.04 -5.93
C VAL A 140 11.17 7.04 -4.82
N TYR A 141 11.58 7.53 -3.64
CA TYR A 141 11.90 6.64 -2.53
C TYR A 141 10.64 5.95 -1.97
N ALA A 142 9.52 6.64 -1.86
CA ALA A 142 8.25 6.04 -1.46
C ALA A 142 7.78 4.97 -2.47
N SER A 143 7.87 5.24 -3.77
CA SER A 143 7.55 4.26 -4.82
C SER A 143 8.46 3.04 -4.77
N LEU A 144 9.77 3.21 -4.49
CA LEU A 144 10.67 2.07 -4.28
C LEU A 144 10.28 1.24 -3.05
N LEU A 145 9.89 1.88 -1.95
CA LEU A 145 9.42 1.18 -0.76
C LEU A 145 8.11 0.41 -1.02
N MET A 146 7.20 0.97 -1.83
CA MET A 146 6.00 0.28 -2.29
C MET A 146 6.35 -0.98 -3.08
N VAL A 147 7.31 -0.91 -4.00
CA VAL A 147 7.79 -2.08 -4.75
C VAL A 147 8.45 -3.12 -3.85
N VAL A 148 9.20 -2.69 -2.83
CA VAL A 148 9.79 -3.62 -1.85
C VAL A 148 8.72 -4.33 -1.04
N LEU A 149 7.68 -3.62 -0.63
CA LEU A 149 6.51 -4.21 0.01
C LEU A 149 5.83 -5.23 -0.92
N ASP A 150 5.63 -4.86 -2.18
CA ASP A 150 5.00 -5.71 -3.20
C ASP A 150 5.82 -6.99 -3.46
N LEU A 151 7.15 -6.88 -3.59
CA LEU A 151 8.07 -8.02 -3.72
C LEU A 151 7.97 -9.02 -2.57
N ALA A 152 7.54 -8.59 -1.39
CA ALA A 152 7.32 -9.45 -0.23
C ALA A 152 5.87 -9.97 -0.15
N MET A 153 4.89 -9.11 -0.41
CA MET A 153 3.47 -9.41 -0.22
C MET A 153 2.90 -10.25 -1.35
N ASP A 154 3.16 -9.89 -2.61
CA ASP A 154 2.54 -10.55 -3.76
C ASP A 154 2.84 -12.06 -3.84
N PRO A 155 4.09 -12.52 -3.59
CA PRO A 155 4.37 -13.94 -3.50
C PRO A 155 3.51 -14.67 -2.46
N PHE A 156 3.35 -14.09 -1.27
CA PHE A 156 2.52 -14.66 -0.21
C PHE A 156 1.04 -14.69 -0.59
N MET A 157 0.54 -13.63 -1.21
CA MET A 157 -0.84 -13.53 -1.66
C MET A 157 -1.15 -14.55 -2.77
N VAL A 158 -0.17 -14.87 -3.62
CA VAL A 158 -0.29 -15.89 -4.66
C VAL A 158 -0.13 -17.32 -4.09
N SER A 159 0.88 -17.58 -3.25
CA SER A 159 1.22 -18.95 -2.81
C SER A 159 0.41 -19.45 -1.63
N GLU A 160 0.13 -18.60 -0.65
CA GLU A 160 -0.52 -19.02 0.59
C GLU A 160 -2.02 -18.67 0.56
N VAL A 161 -2.33 -17.40 0.24
CA VAL A 161 -3.71 -16.90 0.27
C VAL A 161 -4.49 -17.28 -1.00
N HIS A 162 -3.77 -17.57 -2.09
CA HIS A 162 -4.34 -17.81 -3.42
C HIS A 162 -5.31 -16.67 -3.81
N ALA A 163 -4.97 -15.42 -3.50
CA ALA A 163 -5.85 -14.26 -3.69
C ALA A 163 -6.14 -13.99 -5.16
N TRP A 164 -5.13 -14.15 -6.01
CA TRP A 164 -5.21 -14.07 -7.47
C TRP A 164 -4.22 -15.02 -8.12
N ILE A 165 -4.42 -15.24 -9.41
CA ILE A 165 -3.52 -16.00 -10.27
C ILE A 165 -3.06 -15.14 -11.44
N TRP A 166 -1.78 -15.26 -11.78
CA TRP A 166 -1.18 -14.64 -12.96
C TRP A 166 -1.37 -15.55 -14.18
N LEU A 167 -2.01 -15.02 -15.23
CA LEU A 167 -2.25 -15.71 -16.50
C LEU A 167 -1.14 -15.41 -17.51
N ASP A 168 -0.67 -14.16 -17.54
CA ASP A 168 0.38 -13.68 -18.45
C ASP A 168 1.05 -12.43 -17.87
N GLY A 169 2.25 -12.09 -18.33
CA GLY A 169 2.99 -10.92 -17.87
C GLY A 169 4.36 -10.79 -18.53
N LEU A 170 4.92 -9.57 -18.52
CA LEU A 170 6.20 -9.29 -19.16
C LEU A 170 7.36 -9.47 -18.18
N GLY A 171 8.49 -9.97 -18.69
CA GLY A 171 9.75 -10.10 -17.95
C GLY A 171 9.85 -11.35 -17.07
N PRO A 172 10.94 -11.47 -16.29
CA PRO A 172 11.15 -12.61 -15.40
C PRO A 172 10.10 -12.66 -14.30
N LYS A 173 9.86 -13.86 -13.77
CA LYS A 173 8.94 -14.06 -12.64
C LYS A 173 9.70 -14.11 -11.32
N TRP A 174 9.28 -13.30 -10.35
CA TRP A 174 9.71 -13.35 -8.96
C TRP A 174 8.70 -14.18 -8.16
N ILE A 175 9.07 -15.40 -7.77
CA ILE A 175 8.21 -16.33 -7.00
C ILE A 175 6.79 -16.42 -7.62
N GLY A 176 6.72 -16.55 -8.95
CA GLY A 176 5.46 -16.66 -9.69
C GLY A 176 4.82 -15.35 -10.14
N VAL A 177 5.29 -14.19 -9.67
CA VAL A 177 4.77 -12.85 -9.99
C VAL A 177 5.60 -12.22 -11.13
N PRO A 178 4.99 -11.72 -12.22
CA PRO A 178 5.73 -11.16 -13.35
C PRO A 178 6.39 -9.81 -13.03
N ALA A 179 7.55 -9.54 -13.63
CA ALA A 179 8.27 -8.28 -13.44
C ALA A 179 7.44 -7.04 -13.82
N SER A 180 6.52 -7.18 -14.79
CA SER A 180 5.58 -6.11 -15.16
C SER A 180 4.71 -5.62 -14.00
N ASN A 181 4.40 -6.46 -13.01
CA ASN A 181 3.65 -6.05 -11.82
C ASN A 181 4.41 -4.99 -11.03
N PHE A 182 5.65 -5.31 -10.64
CA PHE A 182 6.49 -4.41 -9.85
C PHE A 182 6.81 -3.12 -10.60
N ILE A 183 7.04 -3.19 -11.92
CA ILE A 183 7.25 -2.00 -12.74
C ILE A 183 5.97 -1.17 -12.82
N GLY A 184 4.82 -1.82 -12.98
CA GLY A 184 3.51 -1.17 -12.97
C GLY A 184 3.29 -0.41 -11.67
N TRP A 185 3.46 -1.06 -10.52
CA TRP A 185 3.29 -0.45 -9.20
C TRP A 185 4.33 0.61 -8.87
N PHE A 186 5.51 0.57 -9.48
CA PHE A 186 6.47 1.67 -9.37
C PHE A 186 5.96 2.96 -10.04
N ILE A 187 5.25 2.81 -11.17
CA ILE A 187 4.75 3.92 -12.00
C ILE A 187 3.45 4.49 -11.43
N VAL A 188 2.56 3.61 -10.96
CA VAL A 188 1.26 3.95 -10.35
C VAL A 188 1.45 4.70 -9.03
#